data_AF-A0A381ZJL3-F1
#
_entry.id   AF-A0A381ZJL3-F1
#
_cell.length_a   1.000
_cell.length_b   1.000
_cell.length_c   1.000
_cell.angle_alpha   90.00
_cell.angle_beta   90.00
_cell.angle_gamma   90.00
#
_symmetry.space_group_name_H-M   'P 1'
#
loop_
_entity.id
_entity.type
_entity.pdbx_description
1 polymer ?
#
loop_
_entity_poly.entity_id
_entity_poly.type
_entity_poly.pdbx_seq_one_letter_code
_entity_poly.pdbx_strand_id
1 'polypeptide(L)'
;MKYVNKYLIVLLVVFHVLHAGTTGKLVGVVIDKISREPLVGANILVNGTNYGTATDLEGRYFVLQIPPQTYSVTFSMIGYKNVLVKDVKIQVDLTTTLNAELEEGVIGMDAVEVTALRPMVQADVTYSQANITSEEIDMLPVEELEDIIALQAGVVNSGGLHVRGGRSGEIAYMIDGVTVTDPYDAGMAVEIENNAIQELQFISGTFNAEYGKAMSGIINIITKSGDFRKYSGNMSSMQGSYYANDQLFPQLDVFRPNTIQDVQGSFNGPIIKDKLSIFSSGRYKRNGGYLYGQKVFVPESHQWNSQTNNFEYISPSHVLWDSLYHPYGINDSSWVAMNWSEQYTGLGKVSWIVSPTLRIAYSLSGSETASQGYSHAYKWNPYGRSHQFTTKLSNMFIMDYSVNPSTFFTLSLSRSVNHYRSQRSDKRNYYQNHSDISIDSVNFFGYSFVDTTISADPNLFYVSPTVDDYTPGNNFEVGGHSMGYFEQQSVINTFKIDGTSQINRFHYLKGGFEYRKTNMMLTSYTVQLAEYTGYTPRVPNAMESPSHNTYGKKGRNPFEYAFYLQDKIEFEDLVVNVGLRWDYFDPKWKTLN
;
A
#
# COMPACT_ATOMS: atom_id res chain seq x y z
N MET A 1 35.28 2.56 -16.92
CA MET A 1 34.08 3.41 -16.98
C MET A 1 34.49 4.84 -17.36
N LYS A 2 34.16 5.37 -18.55
CA LYS A 2 34.63 6.71 -18.99
C LYS A 2 33.64 7.56 -19.81
N TYR A 3 32.36 7.16 -19.91
CA TYR A 3 31.36 7.83 -20.77
C TYR A 3 30.10 8.38 -20.05
N VAL A 4 29.99 8.23 -18.73
CA VAL A 4 28.77 8.60 -17.99
C VAL A 4 28.62 10.12 -17.81
N ASN A 5 29.71 10.85 -17.56
CA ASN A 5 29.65 12.22 -17.04
C ASN A 5 29.26 13.32 -18.05
N LYS A 6 29.09 13.05 -19.36
CA LYS A 6 28.76 14.10 -20.34
C LYS A 6 27.27 14.29 -20.64
N TYR A 7 26.44 13.26 -20.48
CA TYR A 7 24.99 13.38 -20.73
C TYR A 7 24.22 13.88 -19.51
N LEU A 8 24.68 13.56 -18.29
CA LEU A 8 24.02 13.94 -17.04
C LEU A 8 23.92 15.46 -16.83
N ILE A 9 24.90 16.23 -17.34
CA ILE A 9 24.96 17.69 -17.19
C ILE A 9 24.13 18.41 -18.25
N VAL A 10 23.97 17.85 -19.45
CA VAL A 10 23.17 18.45 -20.52
C VAL A 10 21.66 18.30 -20.24
N LEU A 11 21.25 17.21 -19.60
CA LEU A 11 19.86 17.01 -19.19
C LEU A 11 19.39 18.02 -18.11
N LEU A 12 20.33 18.61 -17.37
CA LEU A 12 20.09 19.47 -16.20
C LEU A 12 19.79 20.94 -16.54
N VAL A 13 19.82 21.33 -17.81
CA VAL A 13 19.74 22.75 -18.24
C VAL A 13 18.48 23.07 -19.07
N VAL A 14 17.76 22.06 -19.57
CA VAL A 14 16.68 22.25 -20.56
C VAL A 14 15.27 22.22 -19.95
N PHE A 15 15.06 21.61 -18.78
CA PHE A 15 13.76 21.60 -18.11
C PHE A 15 13.47 22.90 -17.37
N HIS A 16 12.98 23.89 -18.12
CA HIS A 16 12.06 24.90 -17.60
C HIS A 16 10.61 24.48 -17.89
N VAL A 17 9.67 25.01 -17.09
CA VAL A 17 8.20 25.05 -17.25
C VAL A 17 7.36 23.74 -17.03
N LEU A 18 6.20 23.89 -16.35
CA LEU A 18 4.89 23.15 -16.48
C LEU A 18 4.46 21.84 -15.74
N HIS A 19 5.11 21.30 -14.68
CA HIS A 19 4.76 19.96 -14.07
C HIS A 19 3.84 19.79 -12.80
N ALA A 20 2.54 19.36 -12.66
CA ALA A 20 1.62 19.47 -11.44
C ALA A 20 1.09 18.28 -10.53
N GLY A 21 0.33 18.60 -9.44
CA GLY A 21 -0.20 17.64 -8.42
C GLY A 21 -1.04 18.17 -7.20
N THR A 22 -1.21 17.34 -6.16
CA THR A 22 -2.41 17.24 -5.26
C THR A 22 -2.47 18.11 -4.00
N THR A 23 -3.56 18.90 -3.85
CA THR A 23 -3.78 19.84 -2.74
C THR A 23 -5.26 20.28 -2.61
N GLY A 24 -5.60 21.07 -1.58
CA GLY A 24 -6.86 21.80 -1.45
C GLY A 24 -6.76 23.30 -1.82
N LYS A 25 -7.91 23.96 -1.89
CA LYS A 25 -8.10 25.36 -2.31
C LYS A 25 -8.86 26.14 -1.22
N LEU A 26 -8.42 27.37 -0.92
CA LEU A 26 -9.11 28.31 -0.03
C LEU A 26 -9.53 29.54 -0.85
N VAL A 27 -10.79 29.98 -0.73
CA VAL A 27 -11.31 31.19 -1.37
C VAL A 27 -12.15 32.01 -0.40
N GLY A 28 -12.42 33.27 -0.73
CA GLY A 28 -13.40 34.07 0.01
C GLY A 28 -13.42 35.53 -0.40
N VAL A 29 -14.10 36.33 0.42
CA VAL A 29 -14.19 37.79 0.30
C VAL A 29 -13.85 38.42 1.65
N VAL A 30 -13.08 39.51 1.64
CA VAL A 30 -12.80 40.35 2.80
C VAL A 30 -13.48 41.70 2.62
N ILE A 31 -14.29 42.10 3.60
CA ILE A 31 -15.08 43.33 3.56
C ILE A 31 -14.95 44.13 4.85
N ASP A 32 -15.28 45.41 4.78
CA ASP A 32 -15.47 46.25 5.95
C ASP A 32 -16.73 45.84 6.70
N LYS A 33 -16.62 45.67 8.02
CA LYS A 33 -17.73 45.25 8.89
C LYS A 33 -18.86 46.28 9.00
N ILE A 34 -18.56 47.56 8.83
CA ILE A 34 -19.46 48.71 9.01
C ILE A 34 -19.98 49.21 7.66
N SER A 35 -19.10 49.56 6.71
CA SER A 35 -19.50 50.09 5.39
C SER A 35 -19.97 49.01 4.42
N ARG A 36 -19.59 47.74 4.66
CA ARG A 36 -19.79 46.58 3.76
C ARG A 36 -19.04 46.69 2.43
N GLU A 37 -18.12 47.64 2.30
CA GLU A 37 -17.29 47.80 1.09
C GLU A 37 -16.21 46.72 0.99
N PRO A 38 -15.80 46.33 -0.22
CA PRO A 38 -14.71 45.37 -0.44
C PRO A 38 -13.36 45.95 -0.01
N LEU A 39 -12.61 45.20 0.79
CA LEU A 39 -11.29 45.62 1.26
C LEU A 39 -10.21 45.15 0.28
N VAL A 40 -9.69 46.09 -0.52
CA VAL A 40 -8.66 45.87 -1.53
C VAL A 40 -7.27 45.83 -0.90
N GLY A 41 -6.45 44.82 -1.22
CA GLY A 41 -5.11 44.67 -0.67
C GLY A 41 -5.04 44.23 0.80
N ALA A 42 -6.15 43.72 1.36
CA ALA A 42 -6.13 43.01 2.65
C ALA A 42 -5.34 41.70 2.49
N ASN A 43 -4.48 41.40 3.45
CA ASN A 43 -3.59 40.24 3.42
C ASN A 43 -4.26 39.03 4.09
N ILE A 44 -4.12 37.86 3.47
CA ILE A 44 -4.55 36.57 4.01
C ILE A 44 -3.31 35.71 4.19
N LEU A 45 -3.08 35.19 5.40
CA LEU A 45 -1.99 34.28 5.74
C LEU A 45 -2.52 32.97 6.33
N VAL A 46 -2.06 31.83 5.80
CA VAL A 46 -2.33 30.51 6.37
C VAL A 46 -1.26 30.19 7.40
N ASN A 47 -1.58 30.34 8.69
CA ASN A 47 -0.60 30.39 9.76
C ASN A 47 0.15 29.06 9.94
N GLY A 48 1.46 29.16 10.14
CA GLY A 48 2.36 28.01 10.18
C GLY A 48 2.94 27.62 8.82
N THR A 49 2.48 28.24 7.73
CA THR A 49 2.93 27.97 6.36
C THR A 49 3.47 29.25 5.70
N ASN A 50 3.88 29.14 4.42
CA ASN A 50 4.17 30.29 3.55
C ASN A 50 3.00 30.59 2.58
N TYR A 51 1.86 29.92 2.69
CA TYR A 51 0.70 30.14 1.83
C TYR A 51 -0.06 31.40 2.27
N GLY A 52 -0.34 32.28 1.32
CA GLY A 52 -1.04 33.53 1.56
C GLY A 52 -1.22 34.31 0.26
N THR A 53 -2.02 35.36 0.32
CA THR A 53 -2.33 36.24 -0.82
C THR A 53 -2.81 37.61 -0.34
N ALA A 54 -3.10 38.51 -1.27
CA ALA A 54 -3.85 39.74 -1.00
C ALA A 54 -5.17 39.73 -1.80
N THR A 55 -6.16 40.50 -1.33
CA THR A 55 -7.44 40.66 -2.03
C THR A 55 -7.35 41.51 -3.30
N ASP A 56 -8.23 41.21 -4.26
CA ASP A 56 -8.45 41.97 -5.49
C ASP A 56 -9.32 43.23 -5.29
N LEU A 57 -9.67 43.90 -6.40
CA LEU A 57 -10.47 45.14 -6.41
C LEU A 57 -11.91 44.92 -5.89
N GLU A 58 -12.41 43.70 -5.99
CA GLU A 58 -13.72 43.26 -5.48
C GLU A 58 -13.62 42.66 -4.06
N GLY A 59 -12.47 42.78 -3.39
CA GLY A 59 -12.21 42.26 -2.05
C GLY A 59 -12.13 40.74 -2.01
N ARG A 60 -12.12 40.06 -3.15
CA ARG A 60 -12.08 38.59 -3.25
C ARG A 60 -10.64 38.09 -3.21
N TYR A 61 -10.46 36.84 -2.80
CA TYR A 61 -9.14 36.21 -2.76
C TYR A 61 -9.21 34.70 -3.04
N PHE A 62 -8.07 34.14 -3.45
CA PHE A 62 -7.83 32.70 -3.49
C PHE A 62 -6.41 32.37 -3.03
N VAL A 63 -6.27 31.29 -2.28
CA VAL A 63 -5.00 30.67 -1.90
C VAL A 63 -5.05 29.21 -2.34
N LEU A 64 -4.06 28.80 -3.13
CA LEU A 64 -3.98 27.52 -3.79
C LEU A 64 -2.78 26.72 -3.28
N GLN A 65 -2.74 25.43 -3.60
CA GLN A 65 -1.74 24.47 -3.14
C GLN A 65 -1.58 24.32 -1.62
N ILE A 66 -2.67 24.45 -0.86
CA ILE A 66 -2.66 24.19 0.59
C ILE A 66 -2.80 22.67 0.82
N PRO A 67 -1.93 22.02 1.61
CA PRO A 67 -2.09 20.60 1.97
C PRO A 67 -3.37 20.34 2.79
N PRO A 68 -3.91 19.11 2.81
CA PRO A 68 -5.04 18.79 3.67
C PRO A 68 -4.61 18.78 5.15
N GLN A 69 -5.14 19.72 5.92
CA GLN A 69 -4.93 19.84 7.37
C GLN A 69 -5.96 20.82 7.96
N THR A 70 -6.04 20.88 9.29
CA THR A 70 -6.71 21.97 10.00
C THR A 70 -5.73 23.12 10.26
N TYR A 71 -6.05 24.31 9.78
CA TYR A 71 -5.21 25.52 9.91
C TYR A 71 -5.87 26.62 10.75
N SER A 72 -5.09 27.65 11.07
CA SER A 72 -5.62 28.97 11.41
C SER A 72 -5.26 29.95 10.30
N VAL A 73 -6.19 30.84 9.94
CA VAL A 73 -6.01 31.84 8.89
C VAL A 73 -6.08 33.23 9.52
N THR A 74 -5.12 34.09 9.23
CA THR A 74 -5.12 35.49 9.67
C THR A 74 -5.40 36.43 8.51
N PHE A 75 -6.37 37.31 8.72
CA PHE A 75 -6.72 38.43 7.84
C PHE A 75 -6.20 39.73 8.46
N SER A 76 -5.49 40.55 7.68
CA SER A 76 -4.90 41.80 8.17
C SER A 76 -4.81 42.90 7.11
N MET A 77 -5.12 44.15 7.51
CA MET A 77 -5.02 45.34 6.67
C MET A 77 -4.60 46.55 7.51
N ILE A 78 -3.88 47.50 6.92
CA ILE A 78 -3.45 48.71 7.63
C ILE A 78 -4.68 49.56 7.94
N GLY A 79 -4.85 49.94 9.22
CA GLY A 79 -6.04 50.64 9.72
C GLY A 79 -7.16 49.72 10.23
N TYR A 80 -6.95 48.39 10.22
CA TYR A 80 -7.93 47.40 10.64
C TYR A 80 -7.40 46.50 11.76
N LYS A 81 -8.33 45.94 12.55
CA LYS A 81 -8.04 44.89 13.52
C LYS A 81 -7.79 43.58 12.79
N ASN A 82 -6.76 42.83 13.21
CA ASN A 82 -6.50 41.49 12.67
C ASN A 82 -7.62 40.54 13.09
N VAL A 83 -8.09 39.71 12.16
CA VAL A 83 -9.01 38.60 12.46
C VAL A 83 -8.25 37.28 12.32
N LEU A 84 -8.28 36.47 13.38
CA LEU A 84 -7.70 35.12 13.43
C LEU A 84 -8.83 34.10 13.41
N VAL A 85 -9.03 33.44 12.27
CA VAL A 85 -9.96 32.31 12.18
C VAL A 85 -9.20 31.03 12.51
N LYS A 86 -9.66 30.28 13.52
CA LYS A 86 -9.16 28.94 13.88
C LYS A 86 -10.00 27.84 13.27
N ASP A 87 -9.43 26.64 13.29
CA ASP A 87 -10.08 25.37 12.92
C ASP A 87 -10.58 25.30 11.47
N VAL A 88 -9.91 26.04 10.57
CA VAL A 88 -10.17 26.05 9.13
C VAL A 88 -9.68 24.74 8.52
N LYS A 89 -10.60 23.81 8.27
CA LYS A 89 -10.29 22.54 7.59
C LYS A 89 -10.06 22.77 6.09
N ILE A 90 -8.93 22.28 5.59
CA ILE A 90 -8.59 22.15 4.18
C ILE A 90 -8.53 20.66 3.85
N GLN A 91 -9.09 20.27 2.70
CA GLN A 91 -9.23 18.89 2.24
C GLN A 91 -8.82 18.79 0.76
N VAL A 92 -8.44 17.61 0.27
CA VAL A 92 -7.97 17.43 -1.11
C VAL A 92 -9.10 17.60 -2.13
N ASP A 93 -8.79 18.26 -3.24
CA ASP A 93 -9.67 18.60 -4.37
C ASP A 93 -10.90 19.48 -4.03
N LEU A 94 -10.97 19.98 -2.80
CA LEU A 94 -12.06 20.79 -2.26
C LEU A 94 -11.73 22.28 -2.18
N THR A 95 -12.77 23.09 -2.36
CA THR A 95 -12.76 24.56 -2.30
C THR A 95 -13.37 25.04 -0.98
N THR A 96 -12.54 25.16 0.05
CA THR A 96 -12.96 25.76 1.33
C THR A 96 -13.24 27.25 1.12
N THR A 97 -14.49 27.68 1.37
CA THR A 97 -14.86 29.10 1.33
C THR A 97 -14.82 29.69 2.74
N LEU A 98 -14.10 30.80 2.90
CA LEU A 98 -13.95 31.52 4.18
C LEU A 98 -14.00 33.04 3.93
N ASN A 99 -15.13 33.67 4.27
CA ASN A 99 -15.26 35.12 4.22
C ASN A 99 -14.82 35.74 5.56
N ALA A 100 -14.34 36.98 5.52
CA ALA A 100 -13.92 37.72 6.70
C ALA A 100 -14.46 39.17 6.69
N GLU A 101 -14.81 39.67 7.87
CA GLU A 101 -15.27 41.04 8.06
C GLU A 101 -14.28 41.75 9.00
N LEU A 102 -13.54 42.73 8.49
CA LEU A 102 -12.57 43.49 9.29
C LEU A 102 -13.23 44.74 9.89
N GLU A 103 -12.84 45.06 11.11
CA GLU A 103 -13.30 46.25 11.84
C GLU A 103 -12.14 47.25 11.92
N GLU A 104 -12.39 48.53 11.64
CA GLU A 104 -11.37 49.58 11.76
C GLU A 104 -10.73 49.57 13.17
N GLY A 105 -9.42 49.83 13.23
CA GLY A 105 -8.66 49.75 14.47
C GLY A 105 -7.26 50.33 14.38
N VAL A 106 -6.78 50.83 15.52
CA VAL A 106 -5.43 51.36 15.64
C VAL A 106 -4.43 50.19 15.65
N ILE A 107 -3.29 50.38 14.97
CA ILE A 107 -2.21 49.40 14.88
C ILE A 107 -1.76 48.98 16.28
N GLY A 108 -1.82 47.67 16.58
CA GLY A 108 -1.38 47.10 17.86
C GLY A 108 -2.51 46.64 18.81
N MET A 109 -3.77 46.66 18.39
CA MET A 109 -4.86 45.98 19.13
C MET A 109 -4.79 44.46 19.00
N ASP A 110 -5.31 43.75 20.01
CA ASP A 110 -5.44 42.28 20.01
C ASP A 110 -6.29 41.77 18.84
N ALA A 111 -5.94 40.60 18.32
CA ALA A 111 -6.65 39.98 17.20
C ALA A 111 -8.01 39.41 17.65
N VAL A 112 -9.03 39.59 16.81
CA VAL A 112 -10.36 38.98 17.03
C VAL A 112 -10.29 37.51 16.65
N GLU A 113 -10.50 36.63 17.62
CA GLU A 113 -10.52 35.17 17.41
C GLU A 113 -11.92 34.68 17.02
N VAL A 114 -11.99 33.88 15.95
CA VAL A 114 -13.23 33.29 15.42
C VAL A 114 -12.99 31.81 15.12
N THR A 115 -13.94 30.92 15.40
CA THR A 115 -13.86 29.51 14.99
C THR A 115 -14.58 29.31 13.66
N ALA A 116 -13.96 28.61 12.71
CA ALA A 116 -14.60 28.28 11.44
C ALA A 116 -15.80 27.34 11.62
N LEU A 117 -16.93 27.67 10.99
CA LEU A 117 -18.12 26.81 10.97
C LEU A 117 -18.01 25.82 9.79
N ARG A 118 -18.19 24.52 10.05
CA ARG A 118 -18.27 23.49 9.00
C ARG A 118 -19.54 23.73 8.15
N PRO A 119 -19.45 23.94 6.83
CA PRO A 119 -20.62 24.00 5.97
C PRO A 119 -21.32 22.63 5.94
N MET A 120 -22.65 22.61 6.01
CA MET A 120 -23.42 21.36 6.03
C MET A 120 -23.48 20.66 4.65
N VAL A 121 -23.18 21.38 3.57
CA VAL A 121 -23.15 20.86 2.19
C VAL A 121 -21.92 21.45 1.49
N GLN A 122 -21.16 20.61 0.79
CA GLN A 122 -20.09 21.04 -0.11
C GLN A 122 -20.69 21.23 -1.51
N ALA A 123 -20.83 22.49 -1.94
CA ALA A 123 -21.44 22.84 -3.24
C ALA A 123 -20.48 22.66 -4.43
N ASP A 124 -19.20 22.42 -4.17
CA ASP A 124 -18.13 22.41 -5.17
C ASP A 124 -17.75 21.02 -5.71
N VAL A 125 -18.48 19.99 -5.28
CA VAL A 125 -18.26 18.57 -5.63
C VAL A 125 -19.33 18.08 -6.60
N THR A 126 -18.93 17.63 -7.79
CA THR A 126 -19.85 17.14 -8.83
C THR A 126 -19.99 15.61 -8.86
N TYR A 127 -19.46 14.91 -7.85
CA TYR A 127 -19.39 13.46 -7.76
C TYR A 127 -19.49 12.97 -6.31
N SER A 128 -19.77 11.68 -6.11
CA SER A 128 -19.94 11.11 -4.77
C SER A 128 -18.60 10.73 -4.11
N GLN A 129 -18.04 11.67 -3.34
CA GLN A 129 -16.84 11.44 -2.51
C GLN A 129 -17.13 11.39 -1.02
N ALA A 130 -16.21 10.77 -0.27
CA ALA A 130 -16.05 10.92 1.16
C ALA A 130 -14.57 11.18 1.46
N ASN A 131 -14.26 12.26 2.19
CA ASN A 131 -12.92 12.56 2.68
C ASN A 131 -12.92 12.34 4.20
N ILE A 132 -12.18 11.35 4.67
CA ILE A 132 -12.11 10.96 6.09
C ILE A 132 -10.77 11.44 6.64
N THR A 133 -10.77 12.33 7.64
CA THR A 133 -9.52 12.92 8.17
C THR A 133 -8.84 12.00 9.20
N SER A 134 -7.56 12.25 9.52
CA SER A 134 -6.85 11.50 10.58
C SER A 134 -7.60 11.44 11.91
N GLU A 135 -8.27 12.52 12.29
CA GLU A 135 -9.04 12.59 13.55
C GLU A 135 -10.33 11.76 13.49
N GLU A 136 -10.91 11.60 12.29
CA GLU A 136 -12.07 10.74 12.07
C GLU A 136 -11.63 9.26 12.04
N ILE A 137 -10.47 8.94 11.45
CA ILE A 137 -9.85 7.60 11.50
C ILE A 137 -9.51 7.20 12.94
N ASP A 138 -8.86 8.08 13.72
CA ASP A 138 -8.46 7.82 15.12
C ASP A 138 -9.68 7.64 16.07
N MET A 139 -10.90 7.95 15.62
CA MET A 139 -12.16 7.70 16.35
C MET A 139 -12.92 6.43 15.90
N LEU A 140 -12.52 5.79 14.79
CA LEU A 140 -13.18 4.59 14.29
C LEU A 140 -12.64 3.31 14.97
N PRO A 141 -13.51 2.33 15.32
CA PRO A 141 -13.09 1.05 15.89
C PRO A 141 -12.64 0.07 14.79
N VAL A 142 -11.55 0.43 14.09
CA VAL A 142 -11.06 -0.26 12.88
C VAL A 142 -9.56 -0.57 13.01
N GLU A 143 -9.15 -1.76 12.57
CA GLU A 143 -7.75 -2.18 12.68
C GLU A 143 -6.96 -1.94 11.38
N GLU A 144 -7.61 -2.04 10.23
CA GLU A 144 -6.97 -1.92 8.91
C GLU A 144 -7.57 -0.79 8.05
N LEU A 145 -6.99 -0.58 6.87
CA LEU A 145 -7.42 0.42 5.90
C LEU A 145 -8.75 0.02 5.23
N GLU A 146 -8.86 -1.26 4.85
CA GLU A 146 -10.02 -1.86 4.21
C GLU A 146 -11.29 -1.72 5.06
N ASP A 147 -11.17 -1.71 6.39
CA ASP A 147 -12.27 -1.50 7.33
C ASP A 147 -12.87 -0.09 7.20
N ILE A 148 -12.01 0.95 7.11
CA ILE A 148 -12.45 2.35 6.92
C ILE A 148 -13.24 2.49 5.61
N ILE A 149 -12.81 1.77 4.57
CA ILE A 149 -13.45 1.77 3.25
C ILE A 149 -14.76 0.97 3.27
N ALA A 150 -14.80 -0.17 3.98
CA ALA A 150 -15.99 -1.00 4.12
C ALA A 150 -17.14 -0.30 4.89
N LEU A 151 -16.84 0.73 5.69
CA LEU A 151 -17.83 1.59 6.33
C LEU A 151 -18.46 2.64 5.39
N GLN A 152 -17.94 2.82 4.17
CA GLN A 152 -18.41 3.87 3.25
C GLN A 152 -19.71 3.50 2.52
N ALA A 153 -20.55 4.50 2.27
CA ALA A 153 -21.86 4.30 1.66
C ALA A 153 -21.78 3.70 0.25
N GLY A 154 -22.37 2.52 0.07
CA GLY A 154 -22.35 1.77 -1.20
C GLY A 154 -21.12 0.86 -1.39
N VAL A 155 -20.34 0.62 -0.33
CA VAL A 155 -19.30 -0.41 -0.29
C VAL A 155 -19.83 -1.68 0.40
N VAL A 156 -19.39 -2.84 -0.07
CA VAL A 156 -19.59 -4.14 0.58
C VAL A 156 -18.26 -4.89 0.59
N ASN A 157 -17.85 -5.47 1.72
CA ASN A 157 -16.71 -6.40 1.77
C ASN A 157 -17.21 -7.85 1.71
N SER A 158 -16.84 -8.59 0.66
CA SER A 158 -17.24 -9.99 0.47
C SER A 158 -16.19 -10.76 -0.33
N GLY A 159 -15.10 -11.15 0.32
CA GLY A 159 -13.91 -11.69 -0.35
C GLY A 159 -13.10 -10.63 -1.11
N GLY A 160 -13.28 -9.36 -0.73
CA GLY A 160 -12.77 -8.18 -1.42
C GLY A 160 -13.75 -7.01 -1.29
N LEU A 161 -13.27 -5.79 -1.50
CA LEU A 161 -14.11 -4.59 -1.49
C LEU A 161 -14.90 -4.49 -2.81
N HIS A 162 -16.19 -4.20 -2.73
CA HIS A 162 -17.09 -4.00 -3.85
C HIS A 162 -17.77 -2.64 -3.76
N VAL A 163 -17.46 -1.73 -4.68
CA VAL A 163 -18.06 -0.38 -4.72
C VAL A 163 -19.21 -0.36 -5.73
N ARG A 164 -20.41 0.01 -5.28
CA ARG A 164 -21.64 0.13 -6.10
C ARG A 164 -21.97 -1.10 -6.98
N GLY A 165 -21.56 -2.29 -6.54
CA GLY A 165 -21.77 -3.56 -7.26
C GLY A 165 -20.71 -3.89 -8.33
N GLY A 166 -19.68 -3.07 -8.50
CA GLY A 166 -18.50 -3.42 -9.28
C GLY A 166 -17.62 -4.48 -8.62
N ARG A 167 -16.64 -4.99 -9.34
CA ARG A 167 -15.68 -6.01 -8.86
C ARG A 167 -14.61 -5.39 -7.96
N SER A 168 -13.91 -6.23 -7.20
CA SER A 168 -12.76 -5.83 -6.38
C SER A 168 -11.60 -5.30 -7.23
N GLY A 169 -11.30 -5.95 -8.35
CA GLY A 169 -10.29 -5.48 -9.31
C GLY A 169 -10.73 -4.30 -10.21
N GLU A 170 -11.85 -3.64 -9.91
CA GLU A 170 -12.32 -2.42 -10.61
C GLU A 170 -12.03 -1.14 -9.80
N ILE A 171 -11.34 -1.27 -8.66
CA ILE A 171 -10.95 -0.19 -7.75
C ILE A 171 -9.54 0.32 -8.09
N ALA A 172 -9.36 1.64 -8.16
CA ALA A 172 -8.04 2.25 -8.27
C ALA A 172 -7.51 2.69 -6.89
N TYR A 173 -6.26 2.33 -6.59
CA TYR A 173 -5.55 2.70 -5.36
C TYR A 173 -4.45 3.72 -5.68
N MET A 174 -4.42 4.81 -4.93
CA MET A 174 -3.46 5.90 -5.07
C MET A 174 -2.88 6.28 -3.70
N ILE A 175 -1.60 6.67 -3.68
CA ILE A 175 -0.93 7.26 -2.51
C ILE A 175 -0.36 8.61 -2.95
N ASP A 176 -0.66 9.68 -2.20
CA ASP A 176 -0.33 11.07 -2.53
C ASP A 176 -0.62 11.42 -4.02
N GLY A 177 -1.75 10.95 -4.57
CA GLY A 177 -2.15 11.19 -5.96
C GLY A 177 -1.42 10.37 -7.04
N VAL A 178 -0.62 9.36 -6.66
CA VAL A 178 0.12 8.48 -7.56
C VAL A 178 -0.45 7.06 -7.55
N THR A 179 -0.74 6.50 -8.73
CA THR A 179 -1.31 5.16 -8.90
C THR A 179 -0.38 4.05 -8.35
N VAL A 180 -0.89 3.27 -7.40
CA VAL A 180 -0.20 2.13 -6.75
C VAL A 180 -0.95 0.78 -6.87
N THR A 181 -2.05 0.73 -7.64
CA THR A 181 -2.69 -0.55 -8.02
C THR A 181 -1.72 -1.47 -8.77
N ASP A 182 -1.55 -2.70 -8.29
CA ASP A 182 -0.77 -3.74 -8.96
C ASP A 182 -1.53 -4.26 -10.20
N PRO A 183 -0.95 -4.22 -11.42
CA PRO A 183 -1.60 -4.76 -12.61
C PRO A 183 -1.68 -6.29 -12.67
N TYR A 184 -1.18 -7.02 -11.66
CA TYR A 184 -1.32 -8.48 -11.56
C TYR A 184 -2.65 -8.91 -10.93
N ASP A 185 -2.96 -8.44 -9.73
CA ASP A 185 -4.13 -8.83 -8.92
C ASP A 185 -5.16 -7.71 -8.75
N ALA A 186 -4.86 -6.50 -9.22
CA ALA A 186 -5.61 -5.26 -9.03
C ALA A 186 -5.77 -4.82 -7.55
N GLY A 187 -4.97 -5.37 -6.63
CA GLY A 187 -4.83 -4.91 -5.26
C GLY A 187 -3.83 -3.75 -5.12
N MET A 188 -3.50 -3.39 -3.88
CA MET A 188 -2.53 -2.33 -3.59
C MET A 188 -1.10 -2.87 -3.46
N ALA A 189 -0.19 -2.41 -4.32
CA ALA A 189 1.22 -2.82 -4.35
C ALA A 189 2.09 -2.26 -3.20
N VAL A 190 1.47 -1.57 -2.24
CA VAL A 190 2.10 -0.86 -1.12
C VAL A 190 1.25 -1.13 0.12
N GLU A 191 1.86 -1.08 1.30
CA GLU A 191 1.15 -1.09 2.59
C GLU A 191 1.20 0.30 3.21
N ILE A 192 0.07 0.77 3.77
CA ILE A 192 -0.02 2.02 4.53
C ILE A 192 -0.86 1.78 5.78
N GLU A 193 -0.27 2.04 6.94
CA GLU A 193 -0.94 1.91 8.23
C GLU A 193 -1.85 3.10 8.51
N ASN A 194 -3.00 2.87 9.18
CA ASN A 194 -3.96 3.92 9.55
C ASN A 194 -3.30 5.11 10.29
N ASN A 195 -2.31 4.82 11.14
CA ASN A 195 -1.54 5.86 11.86
C ASN A 195 -0.78 6.84 10.94
N ALA A 196 -0.48 6.46 9.69
CA ALA A 196 0.26 7.24 8.70
C ALA A 196 -0.63 8.07 7.77
N ILE A 197 -1.95 7.89 7.81
CA ILE A 197 -2.92 8.55 6.93
C ILE A 197 -3.30 9.91 7.50
N GLN A 198 -3.23 10.95 6.68
CA GLN A 198 -3.65 12.33 6.99
C GLN A 198 -5.09 12.58 6.53
N GLU A 199 -5.44 12.08 5.35
CA GLU A 199 -6.79 12.07 4.79
C GLU A 199 -6.93 10.87 3.85
N LEU A 200 -8.06 10.18 3.91
CA LEU A 200 -8.47 9.15 2.95
C LEU A 200 -9.58 9.76 2.08
N GLN A 201 -9.29 9.98 0.80
CA GLN A 201 -10.23 10.43 -0.21
C GLN A 201 -10.80 9.22 -0.96
N PHE A 202 -12.06 8.87 -0.68
CA PHE A 202 -12.79 7.79 -1.34
C PHE A 202 -13.78 8.37 -2.36
N ILE A 203 -13.70 7.95 -3.63
CA ILE A 203 -14.61 8.38 -4.70
C ILE A 203 -15.37 7.16 -5.22
N SER A 204 -16.69 7.20 -5.18
CA SER A 204 -17.58 6.05 -5.46
C SER A 204 -18.21 6.06 -6.87
N GLY A 205 -17.79 6.95 -7.76
CA GLY A 205 -18.22 6.99 -9.16
C GLY A 205 -18.10 8.39 -9.77
N THR A 206 -18.55 8.54 -11.02
CA THR A 206 -18.56 9.82 -11.76
C THR A 206 -17.19 10.53 -11.74
N PHE A 207 -16.13 9.79 -12.08
CA PHE A 207 -14.74 10.20 -11.91
C PHE A 207 -14.33 11.33 -12.86
N ASN A 208 -13.50 12.24 -12.36
CA ASN A 208 -12.77 13.23 -13.15
C ASN A 208 -11.78 12.59 -14.14
N ALA A 209 -11.44 13.31 -15.22
CA ALA A 209 -10.53 12.84 -16.28
C ALA A 209 -9.08 12.63 -15.81
N GLU A 210 -8.71 13.20 -14.67
CA GLU A 210 -7.42 12.97 -14.00
C GLU A 210 -7.24 11.51 -13.54
N TYR A 211 -8.32 10.84 -13.18
CA TYR A 211 -8.30 9.46 -12.75
C TYR A 211 -8.51 8.51 -13.94
N GLY A 212 -7.65 7.49 -14.05
CA GLY A 212 -7.76 6.43 -15.06
C GLY A 212 -8.02 5.07 -14.44
N LYS A 213 -8.58 4.16 -15.23
CA LYS A 213 -8.73 2.72 -14.92
C LYS A 213 -9.57 2.35 -13.70
N ALA A 214 -10.04 3.32 -12.91
CA ALA A 214 -11.12 3.14 -11.96
C ALA A 214 -12.43 2.85 -12.70
N MET A 215 -13.11 1.77 -12.34
CA MET A 215 -14.42 1.40 -12.89
C MET A 215 -15.51 1.32 -11.80
N SER A 216 -15.15 0.96 -10.57
CA SER A 216 -16.08 0.88 -9.43
C SER A 216 -15.80 1.94 -8.36
N GLY A 217 -14.53 2.22 -8.03
CA GLY A 217 -14.15 3.26 -7.07
C GLY A 217 -12.70 3.70 -7.15
N ILE A 218 -12.37 4.78 -6.44
CA ILE A 218 -11.01 5.29 -6.24
C ILE A 218 -10.78 5.46 -4.74
N ILE A 219 -9.60 5.05 -4.27
CA ILE A 219 -9.10 5.32 -2.92
C ILE A 219 -7.76 6.04 -3.07
N ASN A 220 -7.70 7.30 -2.67
CA ASN A 220 -6.49 8.10 -2.65
C ASN A 220 -6.09 8.40 -1.19
N ILE A 221 -4.91 7.94 -0.81
CA ILE A 221 -4.40 7.98 0.56
C ILE A 221 -3.36 9.09 0.67
N ILE A 222 -3.67 10.15 1.41
CA ILE A 222 -2.72 11.22 1.67
C ILE A 222 -1.92 10.88 2.92
N THR A 223 -0.59 10.81 2.80
CA THR A 223 0.28 10.40 3.91
C THR A 223 0.76 11.59 4.73
N LYS A 224 0.74 11.45 6.07
CA LYS A 224 1.17 12.45 7.05
C LYS A 224 2.57 12.99 6.73
N SER A 225 2.71 14.31 6.83
CA SER A 225 3.94 15.05 6.53
C SER A 225 4.48 15.69 7.82
N GLY A 226 5.79 15.93 7.87
CA GLY A 226 6.43 16.48 9.06
C GLY A 226 6.05 17.94 9.36
N ASP A 227 5.78 18.25 10.62
CA ASP A 227 5.64 19.62 11.14
C ASP A 227 7.01 20.32 11.13
N PHE A 228 7.06 21.55 10.63
CA PHE A 228 8.30 22.32 10.47
C PHE A 228 8.74 23.10 11.73
N ARG A 229 8.00 23.01 12.83
CA ARG A 229 8.17 23.84 14.04
C ARG A 229 8.05 23.08 15.36
N LYS A 230 7.21 22.05 15.42
CA LYS A 230 6.90 21.28 16.63
C LYS A 230 7.30 19.82 16.48
N TYR A 231 7.68 19.19 17.58
CA TYR A 231 7.76 17.73 17.65
C TYR A 231 6.45 17.16 18.18
N SER A 232 6.03 16.03 17.66
CA SER A 232 4.91 15.22 18.18
C SER A 232 5.15 13.75 17.87
N GLY A 233 4.37 12.88 18.50
CA GLY A 233 4.43 11.44 18.27
C GLY A 233 3.47 10.69 19.18
N ASN A 234 3.20 9.44 18.84
CA ASN A 234 2.38 8.54 19.63
C ASN A 234 2.97 7.13 19.64
N MET A 235 2.55 6.34 20.62
CA MET A 235 2.78 4.90 20.67
C MET A 235 1.54 4.26 21.29
N SER A 236 1.09 3.15 20.73
CA SER A 236 0.04 2.31 21.31
C SER A 236 0.48 0.85 21.27
N SER A 237 -0.02 0.08 22.24
CA SER A 237 0.20 -1.36 22.30
C SER A 237 -1.08 -2.04 22.75
N MET A 238 -1.49 -3.04 21.97
CA MET A 238 -2.59 -3.94 22.25
C MET A 238 -2.05 -5.37 22.36
N GLN A 239 -2.60 -6.10 23.33
CA GLN A 239 -2.33 -7.52 23.56
C GLN A 239 -3.65 -8.22 23.85
N GLY A 240 -3.82 -9.43 23.32
CA GLY A 240 -5.09 -10.14 23.39
C GLY A 240 -4.97 -11.64 23.13
N SER A 241 -6.07 -12.34 23.36
CA SER A 241 -6.21 -13.77 23.12
C SER A 241 -7.60 -14.06 22.58
N TYR A 242 -7.71 -15.08 21.75
CA TYR A 242 -8.98 -15.76 21.52
C TYR A 242 -9.34 -16.60 22.75
N TYR A 243 -10.63 -16.74 23.03
CA TYR A 243 -11.16 -17.64 24.04
C TYR A 243 -12.43 -18.31 23.55
N ALA A 244 -12.48 -19.64 23.59
CA ALA A 244 -13.65 -20.45 23.29
C ALA A 244 -13.57 -21.78 24.05
N ASN A 245 -14.65 -22.16 24.72
CA ASN A 245 -14.77 -23.43 25.43
C ASN A 245 -15.64 -24.39 24.59
N ASP A 246 -15.09 -24.82 23.44
CA ASP A 246 -15.78 -25.64 22.43
C ASP A 246 -14.82 -26.68 21.84
N GLN A 247 -15.31 -27.90 21.62
CA GLN A 247 -14.55 -29.00 21.00
C GLN A 247 -14.18 -28.72 19.54
N LEU A 248 -14.90 -27.82 18.86
CA LEU A 248 -14.57 -27.34 17.51
C LEU A 248 -13.29 -26.49 17.48
N PHE A 249 -12.93 -25.85 18.60
CA PHE A 249 -11.80 -24.94 18.74
C PHE A 249 -10.85 -25.38 19.86
N PRO A 250 -10.18 -26.55 19.71
CA PRO A 250 -9.25 -27.06 20.71
C PRO A 250 -8.14 -26.04 20.97
N GLN A 251 -7.67 -25.99 22.23
CA GLN A 251 -6.69 -25.04 22.75
C GLN A 251 -7.18 -23.61 22.99
N LEU A 252 -8.40 -23.21 22.60
CA LEU A 252 -8.93 -21.86 22.89
C LEU A 252 -9.52 -21.70 24.30
N ASP A 253 -9.57 -22.77 25.08
CA ASP A 253 -9.85 -22.74 26.51
C ASP A 253 -8.66 -22.17 27.32
N VAL A 254 -7.45 -22.21 26.76
CA VAL A 254 -6.21 -21.71 27.38
C VAL A 254 -5.93 -20.27 26.95
N PHE A 255 -6.12 -19.32 27.87
CA PHE A 255 -5.82 -17.89 27.65
C PHE A 255 -4.31 -17.66 27.41
N ARG A 256 -3.97 -17.06 26.26
CA ARG A 256 -2.60 -16.73 25.85
C ARG A 256 -2.53 -15.24 25.47
N PRO A 257 -2.15 -14.33 26.39
CA PRO A 257 -2.25 -12.87 26.16
C PRO A 257 -1.37 -12.32 25.04
N ASN A 258 -0.45 -13.14 24.51
CA ASN A 258 0.46 -12.83 23.41
C ASN A 258 0.07 -13.52 22.09
N THR A 259 -1.17 -14.00 21.95
CA THR A 259 -1.68 -14.51 20.67
C THR A 259 -1.95 -13.35 19.71
N ILE A 260 -2.70 -12.33 20.13
CA ILE A 260 -2.87 -11.09 19.38
C ILE A 260 -1.90 -10.07 19.97
N GLN A 261 -1.08 -9.45 19.13
CA GLN A 261 -0.18 -8.37 19.51
C GLN A 261 -0.21 -7.31 18.41
N ASP A 262 -0.46 -6.05 18.77
CA ASP A 262 -0.29 -4.89 17.88
C ASP A 262 0.54 -3.85 18.64
N VAL A 263 1.66 -3.42 18.06
CA VAL A 263 2.53 -2.39 18.62
C VAL A 263 2.86 -1.42 17.51
N GLN A 264 2.33 -0.20 17.62
CA GLN A 264 2.50 0.84 16.61
C GLN A 264 2.89 2.18 17.23
N GLY A 265 3.49 3.04 16.41
CA GLY A 265 3.77 4.41 16.80
C GLY A 265 4.18 5.28 15.63
N SER A 266 4.16 6.59 15.87
CA SER A 266 4.62 7.59 14.92
C SER A 266 5.44 8.69 15.61
N PHE A 267 6.32 9.30 14.83
CA PHE A 267 7.16 10.43 15.21
C PHE A 267 7.09 11.49 14.11
N ASN A 268 7.07 12.75 14.52
CA ASN A 268 6.85 13.90 13.67
C ASN A 268 7.67 15.09 14.17
N GLY A 269 8.38 15.79 13.29
CA GLY A 269 8.86 17.14 13.57
C GLY A 269 9.99 17.66 12.66
N PRO A 270 10.57 18.82 13.00
CA PRO A 270 11.59 19.46 12.18
C PRO A 270 12.97 18.78 12.30
N ILE A 271 13.63 18.57 11.15
CA ILE A 271 15.09 18.36 11.09
C ILE A 271 15.80 19.73 11.03
N ILE A 272 15.27 20.65 10.22
CA ILE A 272 15.69 22.06 10.16
C ILE A 272 14.43 22.90 10.28
N LYS A 273 14.30 23.63 11.40
CA LYS A 273 13.13 24.45 11.69
C LYS A 273 12.78 25.37 10.50
N ASP A 274 11.49 25.48 10.21
CA ASP A 274 10.92 26.29 9.12
C ASP A 274 11.34 25.87 7.69
N LYS A 275 12.09 24.76 7.52
CA LYS A 275 12.56 24.30 6.19
C LYS A 275 12.45 22.79 5.93
N LEU A 276 12.94 21.94 6.82
CA LEU A 276 13.05 20.49 6.61
C LEU A 276 12.40 19.77 7.78
N SER A 277 11.47 18.86 7.50
CA SER A 277 10.75 18.07 8.50
C SER A 277 10.70 16.59 8.13
N ILE A 278 10.38 15.76 9.10
CA ILE A 278 10.22 14.32 8.96
C ILE A 278 8.95 13.85 9.65
N PHE A 279 8.21 12.99 8.96
CA PHE A 279 7.25 12.07 9.55
C PHE A 279 7.83 10.65 9.47
N SER A 280 7.59 9.84 10.48
CA SER A 280 7.97 8.42 10.51
C SER A 280 6.91 7.65 11.30
N SER A 281 6.56 6.45 10.85
CA SER A 281 5.73 5.53 11.62
C SER A 281 6.08 4.06 11.36
N GLY A 282 5.62 3.19 12.25
CA GLY A 282 5.73 1.76 12.08
C GLY A 282 4.72 0.99 12.92
N ARG A 283 4.49 -0.26 12.53
CA ARG A 283 3.59 -1.23 13.18
C ARG A 283 4.24 -2.60 13.17
N TYR A 284 4.11 -3.30 14.30
CA TYR A 284 4.31 -4.72 14.41
C TYR A 284 2.98 -5.35 14.79
N LYS A 285 2.40 -6.13 13.89
CA LYS A 285 1.15 -6.87 14.12
C LYS A 285 1.43 -8.37 14.06
N ARG A 286 0.92 -9.10 15.04
CA ARG A 286 1.04 -10.56 15.12
C ARG A 286 -0.28 -11.17 15.57
N ASN A 287 -0.69 -12.20 14.84
CA ASN A 287 -1.77 -13.10 15.20
C ASN A 287 -1.21 -14.52 15.28
N GLY A 288 -1.08 -15.07 16.48
CA GLY A 288 -0.62 -16.43 16.74
C GLY A 288 -1.58 -17.52 16.28
N GLY A 289 -2.74 -17.16 15.73
CA GLY A 289 -3.77 -18.07 15.25
C GLY A 289 -4.77 -18.51 16.33
N TYR A 290 -5.84 -19.14 15.87
CA TYR A 290 -6.93 -19.69 16.68
C TYR A 290 -7.49 -21.03 16.16
N LEU A 291 -7.11 -21.43 14.94
CA LEU A 291 -7.42 -22.74 14.37
C LEU A 291 -6.20 -23.63 14.57
N TYR A 292 -6.37 -24.70 15.34
CA TYR A 292 -5.29 -25.61 15.71
C TYR A 292 -5.40 -26.95 14.97
N GLY A 293 -4.24 -27.48 14.58
CA GLY A 293 -4.04 -28.87 14.15
C GLY A 293 -3.20 -29.61 15.18
N GLN A 294 -3.22 -30.94 15.12
CA GLN A 294 -2.45 -31.80 16.01
C GLN A 294 -1.41 -32.57 15.19
N LYS A 295 -0.17 -32.67 15.68
CA LYS A 295 0.89 -33.47 15.05
C LYS A 295 0.65 -34.97 15.26
N VAL A 296 -0.37 -35.54 14.60
CA VAL A 296 -0.59 -36.99 14.60
C VAL A 296 0.29 -37.65 13.55
N PHE A 297 0.51 -36.96 12.44
CA PHE A 297 1.46 -37.28 11.39
C PHE A 297 2.45 -36.12 11.24
N VAL A 298 3.74 -36.46 11.08
CA VAL A 298 4.79 -35.53 10.62
C VAL A 298 5.24 -36.02 9.24
N PRO A 299 5.27 -35.17 8.20
CA PRO A 299 5.35 -35.61 6.80
C PRO A 299 6.39 -36.68 6.50
N GLU A 300 7.59 -36.53 7.05
CA GLU A 300 8.79 -37.31 6.72
C GLU A 300 8.94 -38.61 7.54
N SER A 301 7.97 -38.94 8.41
CA SER A 301 8.16 -39.91 9.51
C SER A 301 7.32 -41.17 9.47
N HIS A 302 6.32 -41.28 8.58
CA HIS A 302 5.43 -42.44 8.51
C HIS A 302 5.36 -42.98 7.08
N GLN A 303 5.44 -44.30 6.94
CA GLN A 303 5.18 -45.01 5.69
C GLN A 303 3.93 -45.88 5.84
N TRP A 304 3.20 -46.07 4.73
CA TRP A 304 2.11 -47.04 4.70
C TRP A 304 2.69 -48.46 4.59
N ASN A 305 2.33 -49.35 5.52
CA ASN A 305 2.64 -50.77 5.42
C ASN A 305 1.39 -51.53 4.94
N SER A 306 1.44 -52.01 3.70
CA SER A 306 0.35 -52.78 3.07
C SER A 306 0.18 -54.20 3.61
N GLN A 307 1.13 -54.71 4.41
CA GLN A 307 1.03 -56.01 5.08
C GLN A 307 0.27 -55.93 6.40
N THR A 308 0.37 -54.80 7.11
CA THR A 308 -0.32 -54.53 8.38
C THR A 308 -1.54 -53.63 8.23
N ASN A 309 -1.76 -53.06 7.03
CA ASN A 309 -2.84 -52.12 6.69
C ASN A 309 -2.88 -50.93 7.66
N ASN A 310 -1.70 -50.35 7.93
CA ASN A 310 -1.53 -49.28 8.89
C ASN A 310 -0.36 -48.36 8.50
N PHE A 311 -0.34 -47.16 9.09
CA PHE A 311 0.84 -46.29 9.06
C PHE A 311 1.84 -46.76 10.10
N GLU A 312 3.07 -47.04 9.66
CA GLU A 312 4.18 -47.42 10.52
C GLU A 312 5.22 -46.31 10.55
N TYR A 313 5.67 -45.97 11.75
CA TYR A 313 6.75 -45.01 11.95
C TYR A 313 8.03 -45.54 11.30
N ILE A 314 8.68 -44.72 10.48
CA ILE A 314 9.94 -45.07 9.83
C ILE A 314 11.05 -45.05 10.87
N SER A 315 11.27 -46.17 11.54
CA SER A 315 12.42 -46.34 12.43
C SER A 315 13.71 -46.33 11.59
N PRO A 316 14.62 -45.34 11.76
CA PRO A 316 15.83 -45.22 10.95
C PRO A 316 16.86 -46.26 11.41
N SER A 317 16.67 -47.51 10.98
CA SER A 317 17.60 -48.62 11.22
C SER A 317 18.99 -48.41 10.61
N HIS A 318 19.12 -47.43 9.70
CA HIS A 318 20.36 -47.00 9.07
C HIS A 318 20.74 -45.59 9.52
N VAL A 319 21.17 -45.45 10.78
CA VAL A 319 21.76 -44.20 11.31
C VAL A 319 23.17 -44.02 10.72
N LEU A 320 23.24 -43.66 9.44
CA LEU A 320 24.50 -43.37 8.74
C LEU A 320 24.99 -41.96 9.06
N TRP A 321 25.44 -41.79 10.31
CA TRP A 321 26.30 -40.68 10.80
C TRP A 321 25.80 -39.24 10.68
N ASP A 322 24.70 -38.96 9.98
CA ASP A 322 24.14 -37.62 9.88
C ASP A 322 22.79 -37.54 10.64
N SER A 323 22.89 -37.27 11.95
CA SER A 323 21.73 -37.07 12.84
C SER A 323 21.15 -35.65 12.68
N LEU A 324 21.07 -35.15 11.44
CA LEU A 324 20.47 -33.86 11.14
C LEU A 324 18.96 -33.89 11.42
N TYR A 325 18.57 -33.09 12.42
CA TYR A 325 17.27 -32.43 12.58
C TYR A 325 16.18 -32.83 11.57
N HIS A 326 15.15 -33.55 12.03
CA HIS A 326 13.82 -33.41 11.42
C HIS A 326 13.44 -31.92 11.54
N PRO A 327 13.31 -31.15 10.43
CA PRO A 327 13.17 -29.70 10.51
C PRO A 327 11.85 -29.27 11.18
N TYR A 328 10.85 -30.15 11.18
CA TYR A 328 9.52 -29.91 11.78
C TYR A 328 9.27 -30.72 13.08
N GLY A 329 10.31 -31.36 13.62
CA GLY A 329 10.30 -32.02 14.93
C GLY A 329 9.79 -33.46 14.96
N ILE A 330 9.43 -33.92 16.17
CA ILE A 330 9.02 -35.29 16.48
C ILE A 330 7.49 -35.41 16.42
N ASN A 331 6.96 -36.60 16.12
CA ASN A 331 5.56 -36.94 16.40
C ASN A 331 5.31 -36.96 17.91
N ASP A 332 4.99 -35.80 18.46
CA ASP A 332 4.72 -35.55 19.88
C ASP A 332 3.22 -35.41 20.19
N SER A 333 2.35 -35.57 19.18
CA SER A 333 0.90 -35.33 19.29
C SER A 333 0.50 -33.97 19.87
N SER A 334 1.38 -32.97 19.81
CA SER A 334 1.10 -31.60 20.28
C SER A 334 0.23 -30.82 19.31
N TRP A 335 -0.44 -29.78 19.83
CA TRP A 335 -1.30 -28.89 19.05
C TRP A 335 -0.52 -27.66 18.57
N VAL A 336 -0.65 -27.34 17.29
CA VAL A 336 0.05 -26.25 16.60
C VAL A 336 -0.99 -25.33 15.93
N ALA A 337 -0.82 -24.02 16.07
CA ALA A 337 -1.68 -23.06 15.40
C ALA A 337 -1.43 -23.07 13.89
N MET A 338 -2.49 -23.15 13.09
CA MET A 338 -2.43 -23.34 11.65
C MET A 338 -2.78 -22.09 10.83
N ASN A 339 -3.30 -21.02 11.46
CA ASN A 339 -3.76 -19.80 10.79
C ASN A 339 -3.08 -18.53 11.31
N TRP A 340 -1.77 -18.59 11.54
CA TRP A 340 -1.00 -17.48 12.10
C TRP A 340 -0.57 -16.45 11.04
N SER A 341 -0.34 -15.22 11.48
CA SER A 341 0.29 -14.15 10.69
C SER A 341 1.19 -13.27 11.55
N GLU A 342 2.21 -12.70 10.92
CA GLU A 342 3.12 -11.72 11.50
C GLU A 342 3.49 -10.69 10.43
N GLN A 343 3.38 -9.41 10.76
CA GLN A 343 3.57 -8.29 9.84
C GLN A 343 4.39 -7.19 10.51
N TYR A 344 5.39 -6.72 9.78
CA TYR A 344 6.17 -5.53 10.10
C TYR A 344 5.92 -4.51 9.00
N THR A 345 5.47 -3.30 9.35
CA THR A 345 5.28 -2.20 8.39
C THR A 345 6.02 -0.96 8.89
N GLY A 346 6.56 -0.17 7.98
CA GLY A 346 7.14 1.14 8.28
C GLY A 346 6.98 2.14 7.14
N LEU A 347 6.89 3.42 7.50
CA LEU A 347 6.88 4.55 6.56
C LEU A 347 7.72 5.68 7.11
N GLY A 348 8.61 6.25 6.30
CA GLY A 348 9.32 7.50 6.58
C GLY A 348 9.12 8.49 5.43
N LYS A 349 8.73 9.74 5.75
CA LYS A 349 8.49 10.81 4.77
C LYS A 349 9.21 12.09 5.20
N VAL A 350 10.24 12.48 4.45
CA VAL A 350 10.97 13.74 4.63
C VAL A 350 10.34 14.79 3.73
N SER A 351 10.07 15.99 4.25
CA SER A 351 9.53 17.14 3.50
C SER A 351 10.45 18.35 3.63
N TRP A 352 10.76 19.01 2.51
CA TRP A 352 11.68 20.13 2.41
C TRP A 352 11.04 21.31 1.65
N ILE A 353 10.89 22.45 2.32
CA ILE A 353 10.65 23.74 1.69
C ILE A 353 12.01 24.29 1.23
N VAL A 354 12.30 24.19 -0.07
CA VAL A 354 13.54 24.67 -0.69
C VAL A 354 13.47 26.20 -0.86
N SER A 355 12.33 26.70 -1.33
CA SER A 355 11.98 28.12 -1.45
C SER A 355 10.46 28.29 -1.23
N PRO A 356 9.92 29.52 -1.15
CA PRO A 356 8.47 29.76 -1.13
C PRO A 356 7.74 29.22 -2.38
N THR A 357 8.47 28.99 -3.47
CA THR A 357 7.95 28.45 -4.74
C THR A 357 8.38 27.02 -5.01
N LEU A 358 9.12 26.33 -4.13
CA LEU A 358 9.60 24.97 -4.37
C LEU A 358 9.63 24.16 -3.07
N ARG A 359 8.79 23.13 -3.02
CA ARG A 359 8.75 22.09 -1.99
C ARG A 359 9.12 20.75 -2.60
N ILE A 360 9.75 19.89 -1.82
CA ILE A 360 10.08 18.51 -2.17
C ILE A 360 9.63 17.61 -1.01
N ALA A 361 9.11 16.43 -1.32
CA ALA A 361 8.95 15.34 -0.36
C ALA A 361 9.56 14.05 -0.92
N TYR A 362 10.17 13.26 -0.04
CA TYR A 362 10.61 11.89 -0.34
C TYR A 362 10.03 10.95 0.71
N SER A 363 9.31 9.93 0.28
CA SER A 363 8.81 8.86 1.16
C SER A 363 9.37 7.49 0.78
N LEU A 364 9.61 6.71 1.81
CA LEU A 364 9.97 5.29 1.77
C LEU A 364 8.97 4.57 2.66
N SER A 365 8.22 3.61 2.11
CA SER A 365 7.38 2.72 2.92
C SER A 365 7.61 1.26 2.52
N GLY A 366 7.25 0.34 3.40
CA GLY A 366 7.28 -1.08 3.08
C GLY A 366 6.73 -1.95 4.20
N SER A 367 6.35 -3.17 3.85
CA SER A 367 5.95 -4.22 4.78
C SER A 367 6.61 -5.56 4.47
N GLU A 368 6.79 -6.36 5.50
CA GLU A 368 7.21 -7.76 5.44
C GLU A 368 6.21 -8.59 6.24
N THR A 369 5.30 -9.26 5.52
CA THR A 369 4.28 -10.14 6.10
C THR A 369 4.66 -11.60 5.89
N ALA A 370 4.62 -12.39 6.95
CA ALA A 370 4.73 -13.85 6.94
C ALA A 370 3.45 -14.44 7.53
N SER A 371 2.90 -15.48 6.91
CA SER A 371 1.66 -16.10 7.38
C SER A 371 1.52 -17.55 6.94
N GLN A 372 0.50 -18.22 7.49
CA GLN A 372 0.07 -19.53 7.04
C GLN A 372 -1.47 -19.60 6.98
N GLY A 373 -2.03 -19.93 5.83
CA GLY A 373 -3.47 -20.17 5.68
C GLY A 373 -3.94 -21.50 6.27
N TYR A 374 -5.12 -21.52 6.91
CA TYR A 374 -5.73 -22.76 7.39
C TYR A 374 -6.10 -23.69 6.23
N SER A 375 -5.88 -25.00 6.41
CA SER A 375 -6.55 -26.02 5.62
C SER A 375 -6.99 -27.15 6.55
N HIS A 376 -8.27 -27.51 6.50
CA HIS A 376 -8.82 -28.56 7.35
C HIS A 376 -8.27 -29.94 7.00
N ALA A 377 -7.93 -30.17 5.73
CA ALA A 377 -7.38 -31.44 5.26
C ALA A 377 -6.05 -31.77 5.98
N TYR A 378 -5.22 -30.76 6.22
CA TYR A 378 -3.95 -30.87 6.97
C TYR A 378 -4.10 -30.82 8.50
N LYS A 379 -5.30 -30.97 9.08
CA LYS A 379 -5.52 -30.88 10.54
C LYS A 379 -4.63 -31.82 11.35
N TRP A 380 -4.32 -33.00 10.81
CA TRP A 380 -3.49 -34.02 11.46
C TRP A 380 -2.02 -34.02 11.00
N ASN A 381 -1.70 -33.17 10.01
CA ASN A 381 -0.38 -32.94 9.43
C ASN A 381 -0.14 -31.42 9.28
N PRO A 382 -0.01 -30.67 10.39
CA PRO A 382 0.00 -29.21 10.34
C PRO A 382 1.19 -28.62 9.57
N TYR A 383 2.30 -29.37 9.42
CA TYR A 383 3.52 -28.95 8.72
C TYR A 383 3.58 -29.38 7.24
N GLY A 384 2.60 -30.13 6.74
CA GLY A 384 2.48 -30.47 5.32
C GLY A 384 2.12 -29.29 4.39
N ARG A 385 2.12 -28.04 4.86
CA ARG A 385 1.60 -26.87 4.12
C ARG A 385 2.66 -25.84 3.78
N SER A 386 2.52 -25.20 2.62
CA SER A 386 3.31 -24.02 2.25
C SER A 386 3.01 -22.83 3.18
N HIS A 387 4.05 -22.07 3.51
CA HIS A 387 3.95 -20.75 4.12
C HIS A 387 3.72 -19.68 3.05
N GLN A 388 3.18 -18.52 3.45
CA GLN A 388 3.00 -17.33 2.61
C GLN A 388 3.93 -16.22 3.10
N PHE A 389 4.55 -15.50 2.16
CA PHE A 389 5.39 -14.34 2.44
C PHE A 389 5.10 -13.23 1.42
N THR A 390 4.81 -12.03 1.92
CA THR A 390 4.59 -10.84 1.08
C THR A 390 5.58 -9.76 1.50
N THR A 391 6.43 -9.32 0.57
CA THR A 391 7.26 -8.12 0.74
C THR A 391 6.67 -7.00 -0.12
N LYS A 392 6.26 -5.90 0.50
CA LYS A 392 5.89 -4.66 -0.21
C LYS A 392 6.94 -3.57 0.06
N LEU A 393 7.30 -2.79 -0.94
CA LEU A 393 8.26 -1.68 -0.80
C LEU A 393 7.94 -0.55 -1.79
N SER A 394 7.79 0.68 -1.30
CA SER A 394 7.54 1.87 -2.11
C SER A 394 8.57 2.95 -1.86
N ASN A 395 9.06 3.56 -2.92
CA ASN A 395 9.93 4.73 -2.91
C ASN A 395 9.23 5.80 -3.74
N MET A 396 8.93 6.96 -3.17
CA MET A 396 8.23 8.04 -3.86
C MET A 396 8.93 9.38 -3.65
N PHE A 397 9.02 10.16 -4.72
CA PHE A 397 9.56 11.51 -4.74
C PHE A 397 8.51 12.44 -5.35
N ILE A 398 8.20 13.52 -4.66
CA ILE A 398 7.20 14.53 -5.01
C ILE A 398 7.89 15.90 -4.97
N MET A 399 7.70 16.77 -5.97
CA MET A 399 8.33 18.10 -6.03
C MET A 399 7.31 19.16 -6.45
N ASP A 400 6.65 19.80 -5.49
CA ASP A 400 5.73 20.94 -5.70
C ASP A 400 6.49 22.21 -6.10
N TYR A 401 6.10 22.85 -7.19
CA TYR A 401 6.66 24.08 -7.72
C TYR A 401 5.54 25.10 -8.02
N SER A 402 5.68 26.35 -7.60
CA SER A 402 4.76 27.43 -8.00
C SER A 402 5.44 28.32 -9.03
N VAL A 403 4.81 28.48 -10.20
CA VAL A 403 5.25 29.48 -11.20
C VAL A 403 4.74 30.86 -10.81
N ASN A 404 3.50 30.95 -10.32
CA ASN A 404 2.87 32.15 -9.79
C ASN A 404 1.70 31.76 -8.86
N PRO A 405 1.08 32.71 -8.12
CA PRO A 405 0.01 32.40 -7.16
C PRO A 405 -1.29 31.80 -7.73
N SER A 406 -1.44 31.67 -9.05
CA SER A 406 -2.58 30.98 -9.69
C SER A 406 -2.20 29.70 -10.44
N THR A 407 -0.91 29.49 -10.75
CA THR A 407 -0.41 28.46 -11.67
C THR A 407 0.66 27.60 -11.00
N PHE A 408 0.34 26.34 -10.80
CA PHE A 408 1.02 25.45 -9.87
C PHE A 408 1.39 24.10 -10.46
N PHE A 409 2.42 23.54 -9.87
CA PHE A 409 3.20 22.42 -10.33
C PHE A 409 3.63 21.54 -9.09
N THR A 410 3.90 20.25 -9.30
CA THR A 410 4.27 19.04 -8.54
C THR A 410 4.78 17.99 -9.56
N LEU A 411 6.00 17.48 -9.43
CA LEU A 411 6.47 16.31 -10.19
C LEU A 411 6.45 15.08 -9.29
N SER A 412 5.87 13.96 -9.74
CA SER A 412 5.78 12.72 -8.97
C SER A 412 6.52 11.55 -9.65
N LEU A 413 7.45 10.94 -8.92
CA LEU A 413 8.20 9.74 -9.33
C LEU A 413 7.97 8.66 -8.27
N SER A 414 7.55 7.46 -8.68
CA SER A 414 7.32 6.33 -7.77
C SER A 414 7.94 5.04 -8.30
N ARG A 415 8.46 4.23 -7.38
CA ARG A 415 8.84 2.84 -7.60
C ARG A 415 8.28 1.97 -6.47
N SER A 416 7.26 1.18 -6.80
CA SER A 416 6.62 0.22 -5.89
C SER A 416 6.98 -1.20 -6.29
N VAL A 417 7.16 -2.07 -5.29
CA VAL A 417 7.42 -3.50 -5.43
C VAL A 417 6.42 -4.25 -4.58
N ASN A 418 5.67 -5.15 -5.20
CA ASN A 418 4.90 -6.19 -4.54
C ASN A 418 5.57 -7.53 -4.87
N HIS A 419 5.88 -8.35 -3.87
CA HIS A 419 6.55 -9.65 -4.04
C HIS A 419 5.90 -10.70 -3.14
N TYR A 420 4.96 -11.44 -3.70
CA TYR A 420 4.29 -12.55 -3.03
C TYR A 420 4.96 -13.89 -3.35
N ARG A 421 5.17 -14.71 -2.32
CA ARG A 421 5.78 -16.04 -2.39
C ARG A 421 4.95 -17.01 -1.55
N SER A 422 4.60 -18.17 -2.09
CA SER A 422 4.17 -19.31 -1.28
C SER A 422 5.07 -20.51 -1.53
N GLN A 423 5.68 -21.01 -0.44
CA GLN A 423 6.78 -21.96 -0.47
C GLN A 423 6.78 -22.79 0.82
N ARG A 424 7.32 -24.02 0.77
CA ARG A 424 7.50 -24.88 1.96
C ARG A 424 8.55 -24.33 2.95
N SER A 425 9.52 -23.56 2.47
CA SER A 425 10.65 -23.08 3.26
C SER A 425 10.30 -21.87 4.12
N ASP A 426 10.56 -21.98 5.42
CA ASP A 426 10.36 -20.90 6.41
C ASP A 426 11.36 -19.74 6.22
N LYS A 427 12.44 -19.98 5.46
CA LYS A 427 13.48 -18.99 5.18
C LYS A 427 13.00 -17.99 4.13
N ARG A 428 12.73 -16.74 4.56
CA ARG A 428 12.28 -15.62 3.69
C ARG A 428 13.10 -15.43 2.40
N ASN A 429 14.40 -15.74 2.43
CA ASN A 429 15.34 -15.57 1.29
C ASN A 429 15.52 -16.81 0.38
N TYR A 430 14.69 -17.85 0.52
CA TYR A 430 14.82 -19.11 -0.23
C TYR A 430 14.76 -18.95 -1.77
N TYR A 431 14.13 -17.89 -2.27
CA TYR A 431 13.94 -17.59 -3.70
C TYR A 431 15.22 -17.19 -4.45
N GLN A 432 16.39 -17.08 -3.81
CA GLN A 432 17.58 -16.48 -4.46
C GLN A 432 18.31 -17.40 -5.46
N ASN A 433 17.90 -18.66 -5.63
CA ASN A 433 18.44 -19.53 -6.69
C ASN A 433 17.46 -20.61 -7.21
N HIS A 434 16.51 -20.23 -8.08
CA HIS A 434 15.59 -21.18 -8.73
C HIS A 434 16.23 -22.12 -9.76
N SER A 435 17.51 -21.93 -10.11
CA SER A 435 18.19 -22.74 -11.12
C SER A 435 18.51 -24.14 -10.63
N ASP A 436 18.79 -24.25 -9.32
CA ASP A 436 19.53 -25.35 -8.74
C ASP A 436 18.66 -26.08 -7.70
N ILE A 437 17.87 -27.04 -8.19
CA ILE A 437 17.86 -28.34 -7.51
C ILE A 437 19.17 -29.01 -7.91
N SER A 438 20.27 -28.53 -7.32
CA SER A 438 21.60 -29.07 -7.54
C SER A 438 21.66 -30.46 -6.94
N ILE A 439 21.49 -31.47 -7.79
CA ILE A 439 22.03 -32.79 -7.50
C ILE A 439 23.54 -32.62 -7.61
N ASP A 440 24.17 -32.34 -6.48
CA ASP A 440 25.60 -32.03 -6.42
C ASP A 440 26.41 -33.24 -6.91
N SER A 441 27.64 -33.06 -7.38
CA SER A 441 28.42 -34.18 -7.92
C SER A 441 29.70 -34.45 -7.13
N VAL A 442 29.58 -35.23 -6.07
CA VAL A 442 30.72 -35.63 -5.23
C VAL A 442 31.67 -36.52 -6.04
N ASN A 443 32.86 -36.00 -6.30
CA ASN A 443 33.93 -36.75 -6.96
C ASN A 443 34.69 -37.60 -5.94
N PHE A 444 34.60 -38.92 -6.07
CA PHE A 444 35.28 -39.86 -5.18
C PHE A 444 36.11 -40.86 -6.00
N PHE A 445 37.41 -40.95 -5.72
CA PHE A 445 38.39 -41.74 -6.48
C PHE A 445 38.35 -41.56 -8.02
N GLY A 446 38.00 -40.36 -8.50
CA GLY A 446 37.97 -40.02 -9.94
C GLY A 446 36.69 -40.39 -10.67
N TYR A 447 35.66 -40.83 -9.95
CA TYR A 447 34.30 -41.00 -10.47
C TYR A 447 33.41 -39.89 -9.89
N SER A 448 32.69 -39.17 -10.74
CA SER A 448 31.58 -38.31 -10.32
C SER A 448 30.41 -39.18 -9.88
N PHE A 449 30.14 -39.22 -8.58
CA PHE A 449 28.87 -39.73 -8.08
C PHE A 449 27.85 -38.59 -8.10
N VAL A 450 26.61 -38.91 -8.43
CA VAL A 450 25.46 -38.00 -8.39
C VAL A 450 24.95 -38.01 -6.96
N ASP A 451 25.20 -36.95 -6.20
CA ASP A 451 24.85 -36.84 -4.79
C ASP A 451 23.39 -36.44 -4.61
N THR A 452 22.56 -37.45 -4.40
CA THR A 452 21.13 -37.29 -4.10
C THR A 452 20.86 -36.71 -2.70
N THR A 453 21.86 -36.56 -1.84
CA THR A 453 21.68 -36.03 -0.46
C THR A 453 21.76 -34.51 -0.38
N ILE A 454 22.44 -33.84 -1.31
CA ILE A 454 22.45 -32.37 -1.45
C ILE A 454 21.42 -31.88 -2.48
N SER A 455 20.89 -32.78 -3.32
CA SER A 455 19.61 -32.53 -3.99
C SER A 455 18.52 -32.23 -2.96
N ALA A 456 17.56 -31.36 -3.29
CA ALA A 456 16.54 -30.91 -2.34
C ALA A 456 15.84 -32.11 -1.69
N ASP A 457 16.16 -32.35 -0.41
CA ASP A 457 16.10 -33.66 0.25
C ASP A 457 14.87 -34.49 -0.17
N PRO A 458 15.05 -35.67 -0.80
CA PRO A 458 13.96 -36.53 -1.23
C PRO A 458 12.93 -36.85 -0.13
N ASN A 459 13.35 -36.88 1.14
CA ASN A 459 12.46 -37.13 2.27
C ASN A 459 11.52 -35.94 2.57
N LEU A 460 11.88 -34.71 2.17
CA LEU A 460 11.04 -33.50 2.26
C LEU A 460 9.98 -33.41 1.14
N PHE A 461 9.80 -34.49 0.37
CA PHE A 461 8.84 -34.61 -0.72
C PHE A 461 8.19 -36.00 -0.81
N TYR A 462 8.87 -37.07 -0.35
CA TYR A 462 8.35 -38.43 -0.45
C TYR A 462 7.36 -38.77 0.67
N VAL A 463 6.08 -38.77 0.32
CA VAL A 463 5.10 -39.70 0.89
C VAL A 463 4.53 -40.56 -0.22
N SER A 464 4.18 -41.81 0.12
CA SER A 464 3.68 -42.79 -0.85
C SER A 464 2.44 -42.23 -1.57
N PRO A 465 2.41 -42.16 -2.91
CA PRO A 465 1.24 -41.66 -3.63
C PRO A 465 0.00 -42.55 -3.45
N THR A 466 0.18 -43.78 -2.95
CA THR A 466 -0.92 -44.67 -2.56
C THR A 466 -1.54 -44.31 -1.20
N VAL A 467 -1.09 -43.24 -0.53
CA VAL A 467 -1.63 -42.82 0.78
C VAL A 467 -3.14 -42.55 0.73
N ASP A 468 -3.62 -42.00 -0.40
CA ASP A 468 -5.04 -41.71 -0.61
C ASP A 468 -5.83 -42.95 -1.06
N ASP A 469 -5.21 -43.90 -1.77
CA ASP A 469 -5.85 -45.13 -2.30
C ASP A 469 -6.46 -46.01 -1.19
N TYR A 470 -5.92 -45.95 0.02
CA TYR A 470 -6.43 -46.68 1.19
C TYR A 470 -7.49 -45.90 1.98
N THR A 471 -7.98 -44.77 1.45
CA THR A 471 -8.88 -43.85 2.16
C THR A 471 -10.14 -43.58 1.33
N PRO A 472 -11.34 -43.54 1.96
CA PRO A 472 -12.54 -43.07 1.26
C PRO A 472 -12.40 -41.57 0.98
N GLY A 473 -12.85 -41.11 -0.19
CA GLY A 473 -12.57 -39.79 -0.78
C GLY A 473 -13.15 -38.54 -0.08
N ASN A 474 -13.11 -38.48 1.25
CA ASN A 474 -13.29 -37.31 2.11
C ASN A 474 -12.43 -37.50 3.38
N ASN A 475 -11.11 -37.66 3.23
CA ASN A 475 -10.18 -37.89 4.33
C ASN A 475 -9.23 -36.69 4.55
N PHE A 476 -8.43 -36.76 5.61
CA PHE A 476 -7.34 -35.85 5.92
C PHE A 476 -6.05 -36.21 5.18
N GLU A 477 -5.21 -35.20 4.95
CA GLU A 477 -3.85 -35.29 4.40
C GLU A 477 -2.92 -35.87 5.47
N VAL A 478 -2.88 -37.20 5.58
CA VAL A 478 -2.16 -37.93 6.65
C VAL A 478 -0.66 -38.11 6.38
N GLY A 479 -0.11 -37.44 5.36
CA GLY A 479 1.33 -37.41 5.10
C GLY A 479 1.69 -36.35 4.06
N GLY A 480 3.00 -36.23 3.78
CA GLY A 480 3.52 -35.42 2.69
C GLY A 480 3.52 -33.91 2.94
N HIS A 481 4.06 -33.17 1.98
CA HIS A 481 4.01 -31.73 1.94
C HIS A 481 3.36 -31.25 0.65
N SER A 482 2.76 -30.05 0.70
CA SER A 482 2.35 -29.25 -0.43
C SER A 482 3.47 -29.15 -1.47
N MET A 483 3.28 -29.84 -2.59
CA MET A 483 4.21 -29.88 -3.72
C MET A 483 4.19 -28.59 -4.57
N GLY A 484 3.34 -27.61 -4.20
CA GLY A 484 3.16 -26.35 -4.91
C GLY A 484 4.14 -25.26 -4.46
N TYR A 485 4.89 -24.73 -5.42
CA TYR A 485 5.63 -23.48 -5.32
C TYR A 485 4.91 -22.39 -6.12
N PHE A 486 4.80 -21.19 -5.56
CA PHE A 486 4.29 -20.01 -6.26
C PHE A 486 5.12 -18.78 -5.92
N GLU A 487 5.51 -18.01 -6.91
CA GLU A 487 6.11 -16.68 -6.76
C GLU A 487 5.56 -15.74 -7.83
N GLN A 488 5.18 -14.53 -7.40
CA GLN A 488 4.89 -13.40 -8.27
C GLN A 488 5.60 -12.16 -7.73
N GLN A 489 6.08 -11.31 -8.63
CA GLN A 489 6.63 -10.01 -8.29
C GLN A 489 6.23 -8.98 -9.34
N SER A 490 5.65 -7.86 -8.90
CA SER A 490 5.37 -6.67 -9.69
C SER A 490 6.26 -5.52 -9.24
N VAL A 491 7.14 -5.05 -10.12
CA VAL A 491 7.98 -3.86 -9.92
C VAL A 491 7.44 -2.73 -10.78
N ILE A 492 6.55 -1.94 -10.19
CA ILE A 492 5.84 -0.82 -10.81
C ILE A 492 6.72 0.43 -10.73
N ASN A 493 6.87 1.14 -11.84
CA ASN A 493 7.59 2.42 -11.90
C ASN A 493 6.65 3.43 -12.56
N THR A 494 6.28 4.47 -11.83
CA THR A 494 5.33 5.51 -12.26
C THR A 494 6.04 6.85 -12.33
N PHE A 495 5.88 7.54 -13.45
CA PHE A 495 6.27 8.92 -13.68
C PHE A 495 4.97 9.69 -13.92
N LYS A 496 4.62 10.63 -13.04
CA LYS A 496 3.39 11.41 -13.12
C LYS A 496 3.67 12.90 -13.00
N ILE A 497 2.95 13.64 -13.82
CA ILE A 497 3.08 15.06 -14.09
C ILE A 497 1.65 15.53 -14.30
N ASP A 498 1.08 16.35 -13.44
CA ASP A 498 -0.22 16.97 -13.71
C ASP A 498 -0.02 18.40 -14.28
N GLY A 499 -0.98 19.30 -14.17
CA GLY A 499 -0.89 20.71 -14.55
C GLY A 499 -2.06 21.47 -13.90
N THR A 500 -1.86 22.49 -13.06
CA THR A 500 -3.01 23.22 -12.47
C THR A 500 -2.90 24.74 -12.61
N SER A 501 -4.01 25.38 -13.00
CA SER A 501 -4.05 26.84 -13.17
C SER A 501 -5.46 27.42 -12.98
N GLN A 502 -5.60 28.34 -12.03
CA GLN A 502 -6.78 29.21 -11.93
C GLN A 502 -6.61 30.35 -12.95
N ILE A 503 -7.30 30.24 -14.09
CA ILE A 503 -7.17 31.19 -15.22
C ILE A 503 -7.95 32.49 -14.95
N ASN A 504 -9.09 32.36 -14.28
CA ASN A 504 -9.92 33.45 -13.79
C ASN A 504 -10.85 32.90 -12.68
N ARG A 505 -11.75 33.72 -12.13
CA ARG A 505 -12.65 33.32 -11.04
C ARG A 505 -13.57 32.13 -11.32
N PHE A 506 -13.87 31.84 -12.60
CA PHE A 506 -14.74 30.74 -13.01
C PHE A 506 -13.94 29.50 -13.43
N HIS A 507 -12.84 29.65 -14.17
CA HIS A 507 -12.14 28.54 -14.81
C HIS A 507 -10.90 28.09 -14.02
N TYR A 508 -10.91 26.84 -13.54
CA TYR A 508 -9.77 26.15 -12.93
C TYR A 508 -9.37 24.95 -13.79
N LEU A 509 -8.30 25.11 -14.57
CA LEU A 509 -7.78 24.07 -15.44
C LEU A 509 -6.93 23.07 -14.63
N LYS A 510 -7.22 21.77 -14.83
CA LYS A 510 -6.33 20.64 -14.53
C LYS A 510 -5.88 20.00 -15.85
N GLY A 511 -4.66 19.47 -15.91
CA GLY A 511 -4.22 18.57 -16.99
C GLY A 511 -3.17 17.60 -16.46
N GLY A 512 -2.65 16.73 -17.32
CA GLY A 512 -1.55 15.85 -16.91
C GLY A 512 -1.14 14.77 -17.90
N PHE A 513 -0.06 14.09 -17.51
CA PHE A 513 0.60 12.98 -18.16
C PHE A 513 1.08 11.98 -17.10
N GLU A 514 0.66 10.73 -17.24
CA GLU A 514 1.19 9.59 -16.47
C GLU A 514 1.87 8.62 -17.44
N TYR A 515 3.06 8.14 -17.09
CA TYR A 515 3.72 7.01 -17.72
C TYR A 515 4.03 5.97 -16.66
N ARG A 516 3.54 4.74 -16.85
CA ARG A 516 3.74 3.65 -15.90
C ARG A 516 4.31 2.43 -16.62
N LYS A 517 5.32 1.82 -16.02
CA LYS A 517 5.95 0.59 -16.52
C LYS A 517 6.14 -0.39 -15.38
N THR A 518 5.52 -1.55 -15.52
CA THR A 518 5.66 -2.64 -14.56
C THR A 518 6.54 -3.73 -15.15
N ASN A 519 7.55 -4.17 -14.41
CA ASN A 519 8.21 -5.44 -14.66
C ASN A 519 7.52 -6.51 -13.81
N MET A 520 7.02 -7.56 -14.46
CA MET A 520 6.24 -8.63 -13.84
C MET A 520 7.00 -9.94 -13.97
N MET A 521 7.32 -10.57 -12.84
CA MET A 521 7.85 -11.93 -12.75
C MET A 521 6.76 -12.84 -12.20
N LEU A 522 6.69 -14.07 -12.72
CA LEU A 522 5.84 -15.14 -12.21
C LEU A 522 6.54 -16.47 -12.43
N THR A 523 6.53 -17.32 -11.40
CA THR A 523 6.96 -18.72 -11.45
C THR A 523 6.05 -19.53 -10.54
N SER A 524 5.32 -20.49 -11.09
CA SER A 524 4.44 -21.38 -10.35
C SER A 524 4.62 -22.80 -10.87
N TYR A 525 4.88 -23.76 -9.99
CA TYR A 525 5.00 -25.17 -10.39
C TYR A 525 4.54 -26.12 -9.28
N THR A 526 4.11 -27.30 -9.70
CA THR A 526 3.94 -28.46 -8.83
C THR A 526 5.13 -29.40 -9.05
N VAL A 527 5.86 -29.74 -7.98
CA VAL A 527 6.90 -30.77 -8.02
C VAL A 527 6.24 -32.11 -8.35
N GLN A 528 6.77 -32.81 -9.35
CA GLN A 528 6.30 -34.13 -9.76
C GLN A 528 7.11 -35.22 -9.06
N LEU A 529 6.42 -36.17 -8.45
CA LEU A 529 6.97 -37.35 -7.81
C LEU A 529 6.10 -38.55 -8.18
N ALA A 530 6.60 -39.45 -9.01
CA ALA A 530 5.85 -40.58 -9.54
C ALA A 530 6.76 -41.69 -10.06
N GLU A 531 6.19 -42.85 -10.42
CA GLU A 531 6.91 -43.94 -11.08
C GLU A 531 7.68 -43.45 -12.33
N TYR A 532 7.04 -42.62 -13.17
CA TYR A 532 7.67 -42.06 -14.38
C TYR A 532 8.80 -41.06 -14.11
N THR A 533 8.92 -40.50 -12.89
CA THR A 533 10.08 -39.69 -12.49
C THR A 533 11.20 -40.53 -11.88
N GLY A 534 10.99 -41.85 -11.76
CA GLY A 534 11.86 -42.78 -11.03
C GLY A 534 11.74 -42.59 -9.51
N TYR A 535 10.58 -42.15 -9.01
CA TYR A 535 10.36 -41.67 -7.64
C TYR A 535 11.38 -40.61 -7.17
N THR A 536 12.00 -39.90 -8.12
CA THR A 536 12.83 -38.72 -7.85
C THR A 536 11.95 -37.47 -7.96
N PRO A 537 11.98 -36.52 -6.98
CA PRO A 537 11.30 -35.24 -7.13
C PRO A 537 11.85 -34.45 -8.33
N ARG A 538 10.96 -33.97 -9.21
CA ARG A 538 11.36 -33.18 -10.38
C ARG A 538 10.47 -31.95 -10.54
N VAL A 539 11.07 -30.79 -10.80
CA VAL A 539 10.34 -29.64 -11.35
C VAL A 539 10.12 -29.91 -12.84
N PRO A 540 8.88 -29.93 -13.34
CA PRO A 540 8.62 -30.22 -14.75
C PRO A 540 9.04 -29.06 -15.66
N ASN A 541 9.28 -29.35 -16.94
CA ASN A 541 9.67 -28.32 -17.91
C ASN A 541 8.47 -27.42 -18.26
N ALA A 542 8.63 -26.10 -18.09
CA ALA A 542 7.59 -25.11 -18.37
C ALA A 542 7.12 -25.09 -19.84
N MET A 543 7.95 -25.52 -20.80
CA MET A 543 7.56 -25.60 -22.20
C MET A 543 6.76 -26.87 -22.56
N GLU A 544 6.67 -27.84 -21.64
CA GLU A 544 6.17 -29.19 -21.92
C GLU A 544 5.09 -29.66 -20.93
N SER A 545 4.90 -28.97 -19.81
CA SER A 545 3.96 -29.36 -18.76
C SER A 545 3.03 -28.21 -18.32
N PRO A 546 1.71 -28.45 -18.23
CA PRO A 546 0.77 -27.47 -17.69
C PRO A 546 0.95 -27.22 -16.18
N SER A 547 1.73 -28.05 -15.47
CA SER A 547 2.04 -27.88 -14.04
C SER A 547 3.32 -27.08 -13.76
N HIS A 548 3.82 -26.31 -14.72
CA HIS A 548 4.83 -25.26 -14.51
C HIS A 548 4.56 -24.04 -15.41
N ASN A 549 4.00 -22.99 -14.81
CA ASN A 549 3.73 -21.71 -15.48
C ASN A 549 4.81 -20.68 -15.10
N THR A 550 5.40 -19.97 -16.06
CA THR A 550 6.35 -18.90 -15.77
C THR A 550 6.34 -17.80 -16.84
N TYR A 551 6.64 -16.56 -16.43
CA TYR A 551 6.95 -15.48 -17.36
C TYR A 551 8.41 -15.53 -17.88
N GLY A 552 9.21 -16.47 -17.38
CA GLY A 552 10.61 -16.70 -17.76
C GLY A 552 11.58 -15.67 -17.17
N LYS A 553 12.89 -15.93 -17.27
CA LYS A 553 13.99 -15.16 -16.62
C LYS A 553 14.08 -13.66 -16.99
N LYS A 554 13.22 -13.13 -17.86
CA LYS A 554 13.13 -11.70 -18.24
C LYS A 554 11.81 -11.03 -17.83
N GLY A 555 10.84 -11.82 -17.36
CA GLY A 555 9.49 -11.37 -17.03
C GLY A 555 8.72 -10.80 -18.21
N ARG A 556 7.56 -10.23 -17.90
CA ARG A 556 6.81 -9.34 -18.81
C ARG A 556 7.05 -7.89 -18.41
N ASN A 557 6.98 -7.00 -19.39
CA ASN A 557 7.30 -5.58 -19.20
C ASN A 557 6.21 -4.70 -19.84
N PRO A 558 4.93 -4.86 -19.43
CA PRO A 558 3.85 -3.98 -19.88
C PRO A 558 4.15 -2.52 -19.54
N PHE A 559 3.66 -1.63 -20.39
CA PHE A 559 3.73 -0.19 -20.13
C PHE A 559 2.49 0.51 -20.67
N GLU A 560 2.24 1.67 -20.10
CA GLU A 560 1.10 2.52 -20.39
C GLU A 560 1.53 3.99 -20.32
N TYR A 561 0.82 4.82 -21.06
CA TYR A 561 0.86 6.25 -20.89
C TYR A 561 -0.53 6.83 -21.04
N ALA A 562 -0.82 7.87 -20.26
CA ALA A 562 -2.08 8.56 -20.24
C ALA A 562 -1.86 10.07 -20.31
N PHE A 563 -2.77 10.76 -20.97
CA PHE A 563 -2.84 12.22 -21.01
C PHE A 563 -4.26 12.65 -20.64
N TYR A 564 -4.39 13.75 -19.89
CA TYR A 564 -5.70 14.35 -19.60
C TYR A 564 -5.67 15.88 -19.62
N LEU A 565 -6.83 16.47 -19.85
CA LEU A 565 -7.11 17.89 -19.72
C LEU A 565 -8.55 18.06 -19.22
N GLN A 566 -8.76 18.91 -18.23
CA GLN A 566 -10.05 19.16 -17.59
C GLN A 566 -10.17 20.63 -17.18
N ASP A 567 -11.39 21.15 -17.25
CA ASP A 567 -11.77 22.45 -16.70
C ASP A 567 -12.84 22.22 -15.61
N LYS A 568 -12.58 22.73 -14.40
CA LYS A 568 -13.59 22.88 -13.36
C LYS A 568 -14.11 24.31 -13.46
N ILE A 569 -15.31 24.45 -14.00
CA ILE A 569 -16.00 25.73 -14.19
C ILE A 569 -16.90 25.96 -12.97
N GLU A 570 -16.56 26.95 -12.14
CA GLU A 570 -17.22 27.26 -10.87
C GLU A 570 -18.01 28.58 -10.97
N PHE A 571 -19.32 28.49 -11.19
CA PHE A 571 -20.27 29.60 -11.02
C PHE A 571 -20.87 29.59 -9.61
N GLU A 572 -21.52 30.69 -9.20
CA GLU A 572 -22.04 30.85 -7.82
C GLU A 572 -23.11 29.80 -7.45
N ASP A 573 -23.94 29.34 -8.40
CA ASP A 573 -24.96 28.30 -8.21
C ASP A 573 -24.67 26.96 -8.96
N LEU A 574 -23.57 26.86 -9.71
CA LEU A 574 -23.33 25.73 -10.62
C LEU A 574 -21.84 25.44 -10.81
N VAL A 575 -21.44 24.19 -10.56
CA VAL A 575 -20.10 23.69 -10.86
C VAL A 575 -20.18 22.62 -11.94
N VAL A 576 -19.34 22.76 -12.97
CA VAL A 576 -19.26 21.83 -14.11
C VAL A 576 -17.82 21.37 -14.29
N ASN A 577 -17.58 20.06 -14.25
CA ASN A 577 -16.31 19.47 -14.68
C ASN A 577 -16.44 18.98 -16.14
N VAL A 578 -15.61 19.51 -17.04
CA VAL A 578 -15.52 19.05 -18.44
C VAL A 578 -14.10 18.60 -18.70
N GLY A 579 -13.89 17.35 -19.09
CA GLY A 579 -12.55 16.82 -19.33
C GLY A 579 -12.47 15.77 -20.42
N LEU A 580 -11.27 15.62 -20.98
CA LEU A 580 -10.89 14.61 -21.94
C LEU A 580 -9.68 13.84 -21.38
N ARG A 581 -9.72 12.51 -21.55
CA ARG A 581 -8.64 11.60 -21.19
C ARG A 581 -8.31 10.71 -22.39
N TRP A 582 -7.03 10.40 -22.57
CA TRP A 582 -6.56 9.40 -23.52
C TRP A 582 -5.54 8.48 -22.84
N ASP A 583 -5.86 7.20 -22.74
CA ASP A 583 -4.97 6.15 -22.24
C ASP A 583 -4.49 5.25 -23.38
N TYR A 584 -3.21 4.86 -23.34
CA TYR A 584 -2.62 3.81 -24.17
C TYR A 584 -2.01 2.73 -23.27
N PHE A 585 -2.10 1.47 -23.69
CA PHE A 585 -1.57 0.32 -22.97
C PHE A 585 -1.00 -0.72 -23.94
N ASP A 586 0.26 -1.09 -23.75
CA ASP A 586 0.87 -2.27 -24.38
C ASP A 586 1.08 -3.34 -23.29
N PRO A 587 0.22 -4.38 -23.23
CA PRO A 587 0.33 -5.44 -22.23
C PRO A 587 1.53 -6.38 -22.44
N LYS A 588 2.29 -6.26 -23.53
CA LYS A 588 3.32 -7.24 -23.95
C LYS A 588 2.81 -8.69 -23.97
N TRP A 589 1.56 -8.85 -24.40
CA TRP A 589 0.76 -10.09 -24.34
C TRP A 589 1.36 -11.34 -25.01
N LYS A 590 2.36 -11.19 -25.89
CA LYS A 590 2.97 -12.32 -26.60
C LYS A 590 3.83 -13.18 -25.66
N THR A 591 3.27 -14.27 -25.17
CA THR A 591 4.04 -15.37 -24.56
C THR A 591 4.88 -16.09 -25.61
N LEU A 592 5.82 -16.92 -25.14
CA LEU A 592 6.57 -17.88 -25.94
C LEU A 592 6.23 -19.22 -25.30
N ASN A 593 5.22 -19.89 -25.87
CA ASN A 593 4.43 -20.95 -25.24
C ASN A 593 4.18 -20.67 -23.76
#